data_AF-A0A511VB22-F1
#
_entry.id   AF-A0A511VB22-F1
#
_cell.length_a   1.000
_cell.length_b   1.000
_cell.length_c   1.000
_cell.angle_alpha   90.00
_cell.angle_beta   90.00
_cell.angle_gamma   90.00
#
_symmetry.space_group_name_H-M   'P 1'
#
loop_
_entity.id
_entity.type
_entity.pdbx_description
1 polymer ?
#
loop_
_entity_poly.entity_id
_entity_poly.type
_entity_poly.pdbx_seq_one_letter_code
_entity_poly.pdbx_strand_id
1 'polypeptide(L)'
;MGAAKEFWFKETERWLKSYPEWKRNLPRSCDLFNYEEFYRVDLIEQALRELGDEERKLYELFYRQNKSYIAISLAMYMSRTTVYESKIKLIRKLAERLGIKSRHNVREG
;
A
#
# COMPACT_ATOMS: atom_id res chain seq x y z
N MET A 1 1.76 -18.61 -10.58
CA MET A 1 0.55 -17.91 -10.08
C MET A 1 0.96 -16.48 -9.74
N GLY A 2 0.34 -15.46 -10.33
CA GLY A 2 0.79 -14.07 -10.19
C GLY A 2 0.47 -13.47 -8.82
N ALA A 3 1.45 -12.79 -8.21
CA ALA A 3 1.35 -12.14 -6.88
C ALA A 3 0.09 -11.28 -6.69
N ALA A 4 -0.45 -10.70 -7.77
CA ALA A 4 -1.70 -9.92 -7.74
C ALA A 4 -2.95 -10.71 -7.31
N LYS A 5 -2.90 -12.06 -7.30
CA LYS A 5 -4.00 -12.91 -6.82
C LYS A 5 -3.90 -13.23 -5.33
N GLU A 6 -2.77 -12.95 -4.69
CA GLU A 6 -2.54 -13.30 -3.31
C GLU A 6 -3.31 -12.40 -2.34
N PHE A 7 -3.68 -12.95 -1.18
CA PHE A 7 -4.47 -12.25 -0.17
C PHE A 7 -3.78 -10.97 0.31
N TRP A 8 -2.49 -11.08 0.65
CA TRP A 8 -1.71 -9.95 1.15
C TRP A 8 -1.69 -8.78 0.16
N PHE A 9 -1.61 -9.08 -1.14
CA PHE A 9 -1.56 -8.07 -2.19
C PHE A 9 -2.90 -7.33 -2.28
N LYS A 10 -4.01 -8.07 -2.33
CA LYS A 10 -5.36 -7.50 -2.42
C LYS A 10 -5.72 -6.68 -1.18
N GLU A 11 -5.39 -7.19 -0.01
CA GLU A 11 -5.72 -6.52 1.24
C GLU A 11 -4.89 -5.26 1.43
N THR A 12 -3.60 -5.30 1.10
CA THR A 12 -2.75 -4.10 1.09
C THR A 12 -3.25 -3.08 0.07
N GLU A 13 -3.61 -3.50 -1.15
CA GLU A 13 -4.22 -2.59 -2.13
C GLU A 13 -5.50 -1.92 -1.61
N ARG A 14 -6.35 -2.68 -0.92
CA ARG A 14 -7.58 -2.17 -0.32
C ARG A 14 -7.26 -1.12 0.74
N TRP A 15 -6.32 -1.39 1.64
CA TRP A 15 -5.89 -0.44 2.66
C TRP A 15 -5.37 0.86 2.05
N LEU A 16 -4.50 0.78 1.04
CA LEU A 16 -3.93 1.97 0.39
C LEU A 16 -4.97 2.80 -0.37
N LYS A 17 -5.98 2.15 -0.96
CA LYS A 17 -7.09 2.83 -1.64
C LYS A 17 -8.05 3.51 -0.66
N SER A 18 -8.32 2.88 0.49
CA SER A 18 -9.22 3.41 1.51
C SER A 18 -8.55 4.40 2.46
N TYR A 19 -7.22 4.37 2.57
CA TYR A 19 -6.44 5.23 3.47
C TYR A 19 -6.79 6.73 3.40
N PRO A 20 -6.92 7.37 2.22
CA PRO A 20 -7.26 8.79 2.16
C PRO A 20 -8.61 9.12 2.81
N GLU A 21 -9.58 8.22 2.67
CA GLU A 21 -10.90 8.36 3.27
C GLU A 21 -10.87 8.10 4.78
N TRP A 22 -10.18 7.05 5.23
CA TRP A 22 -9.97 6.80 6.66
C TRP A 22 -9.31 7.99 7.35
N LYS A 23 -8.26 8.54 6.76
CA LYS A 23 -7.58 9.73 7.29
C LYS A 23 -8.49 10.95 7.33
N ARG A 24 -9.38 11.12 6.36
CA ARG A 24 -10.32 12.25 6.32
C ARG A 24 -11.43 12.13 7.37
N ASN A 25 -11.87 10.91 7.63
CA ASN A 25 -12.96 10.61 8.55
C ASN A 25 -12.50 10.44 10.01
N LEU A 26 -11.18 10.47 10.27
CA LEU A 26 -10.67 10.44 11.63
C LEU A 26 -11.24 11.62 12.44
N PRO A 27 -11.74 11.36 13.65
CA PRO A 27 -12.15 12.42 14.55
C PRO A 27 -10.93 13.27 14.97
N ARG A 28 -11.19 14.44 15.55
CA ARG A 28 -10.12 15.40 15.89
C ARG A 28 -9.20 14.91 17.02
N SER A 29 -9.67 13.97 17.82
CA SER A 29 -8.96 13.43 18.98
C SER A 29 -9.14 11.93 19.08
N CYS A 30 -8.08 11.25 19.52
CA CYS A 30 -8.12 9.83 19.81
C CYS A 30 -8.88 9.58 21.12
N ASP A 31 -9.76 8.59 21.11
CA ASP A 31 -10.43 8.01 22.28
C ASP A 31 -10.45 6.48 22.18
N LEU A 32 -11.02 5.82 23.19
CA LEU A 32 -11.05 4.36 23.27
C LEU A 32 -11.86 3.68 22.15
N PHE A 33 -12.80 4.38 21.53
CA PHE A 33 -13.68 3.83 20.49
C PHE A 33 -13.09 3.99 19.09
N ASN A 34 -12.20 4.95 18.88
CA ASN A 34 -11.56 5.23 17.59
C ASN A 34 -10.03 4.96 17.58
N TYR A 35 -9.47 4.42 18.68
CA TYR A 35 -8.05 4.11 18.80
C TYR A 35 -7.52 3.24 17.65
N GLU A 36 -8.28 2.22 17.24
CA GLU A 36 -7.88 1.33 16.15
C GLU A 36 -7.77 2.05 14.80
N GLU A 37 -8.63 3.04 14.55
CA GLU A 37 -8.61 3.84 13.32
C GLU A 37 -7.39 4.76 13.30
N PHE A 38 -7.09 5.41 14.45
CA PHE A 38 -5.88 6.21 14.61
C PHE A 38 -4.62 5.36 14.43
N TYR A 39 -4.56 4.21 15.11
CA TYR A 39 -3.44 3.29 15.01
C TYR A 39 -3.23 2.82 13.56
N ARG A 40 -4.31 2.46 12.85
CA ARG A 40 -4.21 2.04 11.45
C ARG A 40 -3.70 3.16 10.54
N VAL A 41 -4.21 4.36 10.70
CA VAL A 41 -3.78 5.51 9.90
C VAL A 41 -2.31 5.84 10.19
N ASP A 42 -1.91 5.86 11.46
CA ASP A 42 -0.52 6.10 11.86
C ASP A 42 0.43 5.05 11.29
N LEU A 43 0.08 3.76 11.36
CA LEU A 43 0.85 2.68 10.74
C LEU A 43 1.04 2.89 9.23
N ILE A 44 -0.02 3.28 8.51
CA ILE A 44 0.09 3.56 7.08
C ILE A 44 0.98 4.77 6.84
N GLU A 45 0.88 5.83 7.64
CA GLU A 45 1.76 6.99 7.49
C GLU A 45 3.22 6.65 7.74
N GLN A 46 3.53 5.87 8.78
CA GLN A 46 4.87 5.41 9.05
C GLN A 46 5.42 4.58 7.88
N ALA A 47 4.63 3.63 7.37
CA ALA A 47 5.01 2.81 6.22
C ALA A 47 5.25 3.65 4.95
N LEU A 48 4.46 4.71 4.72
CA LEU A 48 4.64 5.62 3.59
C LEU A 48 5.86 6.54 3.75
N ARG A 49 6.24 6.90 4.97
CA ARG A 49 7.44 7.71 5.25
C ARG A 49 8.73 6.96 4.92
N GLU A 50 8.75 5.64 5.11
CA GLU A 50 9.89 4.75 4.81
C GLU A 50 10.04 4.40 3.32
N LEU A 51 9.14 4.86 2.46
CA LEU A 51 9.27 4.70 1.02
C LEU A 51 10.41 5.58 0.49
N GLY A 52 11.26 4.98 -0.35
CA GLY A 52 12.25 5.74 -1.14
C GLY A 52 11.58 6.58 -2.22
N ASP A 53 12.35 7.43 -2.90
CA ASP A 53 11.79 8.39 -3.87
C ASP A 53 11.04 7.73 -5.03
N GLU A 54 11.60 6.66 -5.60
CA GLU A 54 10.94 5.93 -6.69
C GLU A 54 9.63 5.27 -6.22
N GLU A 55 9.67 4.61 -5.05
CA GLU A 55 8.52 3.96 -4.44
C GLU A 55 7.41 4.95 -4.10
N ARG A 56 7.79 6.13 -3.58
CA ARG A 56 6.86 7.22 -3.26
C ARG A 56 6.20 7.76 -4.53
N LYS A 57 6.97 8.00 -5.58
CA LYS A 57 6.43 8.41 -6.89
C LYS A 57 5.48 7.36 -7.46
N LEU A 58 5.83 6.08 -7.37
CA LEU A 58 4.99 4.97 -7.81
C LEU A 58 3.67 4.92 -7.01
N TYR A 59 3.75 5.08 -5.68
CA TYR A 59 2.59 5.15 -4.79
C TYR A 59 1.67 6.32 -5.17
N GLU A 60 2.22 7.52 -5.36
CA GLU A 60 1.44 8.70 -5.74
C GLU A 60 0.70 8.48 -7.06
N LEU A 61 1.40 7.98 -8.08
CA LEU A 61 0.79 7.76 -9.38
C LEU A 61 -0.32 6.71 -9.33
N PHE A 62 -0.13 5.60 -8.62
CA PHE A 62 -1.17 4.55 -8.52
C PHE A 62 -2.34 4.93 -7.62
N TYR A 63 -2.08 5.45 -6.42
CA TYR A 63 -3.10 5.53 -5.36
C TYR A 63 -3.60 6.95 -5.08
N ARG A 64 -2.80 7.98 -5.37
CA ARG A 64 -3.24 9.38 -5.24
C ARG A 64 -3.83 9.92 -6.53
N GLN A 65 -3.25 9.55 -7.67
CA GLN A 65 -3.64 10.08 -8.98
C GLN A 65 -4.39 9.08 -9.86
N ASN A 66 -4.52 7.83 -9.43
CA ASN A 66 -5.22 6.75 -10.13
C ASN A 66 -4.78 6.59 -11.60
N LYS A 67 -3.48 6.69 -11.87
CA LYS A 67 -2.90 6.58 -13.21
C LYS A 67 -2.87 5.12 -13.68
N SER A 68 -3.04 4.93 -14.98
CA SER A 68 -2.89 3.62 -15.61
C SER A 68 -1.42 3.19 -15.69
N TYR A 69 -1.17 1.88 -15.83
CA TYR A 69 0.19 1.35 -16.06
C TYR A 69 0.90 2.02 -17.24
N ILE A 70 0.16 2.38 -18.30
CA ILE A 70 0.72 3.06 -19.47
C ILE A 70 1.19 4.47 -19.10
N ALA A 71 0.35 5.24 -18.42
CA ALA A 71 0.71 6.59 -17.98
C ALA A 71 1.91 6.57 -17.02
N ILE A 72 1.99 5.57 -16.14
CA ILE A 72 3.11 5.40 -15.21
C ILE A 72 4.39 5.01 -15.95
N SER A 73 4.31 4.09 -16.92
CA SER A 73 5.47 3.71 -17.73
C SER A 73 6.08 4.91 -18.46
N LEU A 74 5.24 5.84 -18.93
CA LEU A 74 5.70 7.07 -19.57
C LEU A 74 6.26 8.07 -18.54
N ALA A 75 5.57 8.29 -17.41
CA ALA A 75 5.96 9.26 -16.39
C ALA A 75 7.24 8.88 -15.61
N MET A 76 7.60 7.60 -15.61
CA MET A 76 8.78 7.07 -14.92
C MET A 76 9.82 6.49 -15.88
N TYR A 77 9.64 6.66 -17.20
CA TYR A 77 10.57 6.20 -18.24
C TYR A 77 10.99 4.72 -18.09
N MET A 78 10.03 3.86 -17.76
CA MET A 78 10.28 2.42 -17.53
C MET A 78 9.27 1.56 -18.28
N SER A 79 9.63 0.31 -18.57
CA SER A 79 8.74 -0.61 -19.28
C SER A 79 7.50 -0.95 -18.43
N ARG A 80 6.38 -1.31 -19.08
CA ARG A 80 5.16 -1.75 -18.36
C ARG A 80 5.40 -2.95 -17.45
N THR A 81 6.30 -3.86 -17.85
CA THR A 81 6.72 -5.01 -17.04
C THR A 81 7.45 -4.54 -15.78
N THR A 82 8.38 -3.59 -15.92
CA THR A 82 9.08 -2.97 -14.79
C THR A 82 8.12 -2.27 -13.85
N VAL A 83 7.13 -1.51 -14.37
CA VAL A 83 6.08 -0.90 -13.54
C VAL A 83 5.32 -1.96 -12.72
N TYR A 84 4.97 -3.08 -13.35
CA TYR A 84 4.26 -4.17 -12.67
C TYR A 84 5.11 -4.83 -11.57
N GLU A 85 6.38 -5.10 -11.85
CA GLU A 85 7.30 -5.64 -10.86
C GLU A 85 7.55 -4.66 -9.71
N SER A 86 7.78 -3.38 -10.01
CA SER A 86 7.93 -2.33 -9.00
C SER A 86 6.67 -2.17 -8.16
N LYS A 87 5.47 -2.30 -8.76
CA LYS A 87 4.20 -2.28 -8.00
C LYS A 87 4.12 -3.46 -7.03
N ILE A 88 4.49 -4.67 -7.47
CA ILE A 88 4.52 -5.85 -6.59
C ILE A 88 5.50 -5.63 -5.42
N LYS A 89 6.72 -5.16 -5.72
CA LYS A 89 7.73 -4.88 -4.68
C LYS A 89 7.25 -3.84 -3.67
N LEU A 90 6.66 -2.75 -4.15
CA LEU A 90 6.06 -1.71 -3.31
C LEU A 90 4.98 -2.27 -2.39
N ILE A 91 4.01 -3.00 -2.96
CA ILE A 91 2.90 -3.56 -2.17
C ILE A 91 3.42 -4.60 -1.18
N ARG A 92 4.42 -5.40 -1.54
CA ARG A 92 5.01 -6.37 -0.64
C ARG A 92 5.70 -5.70 0.55
N LYS A 93 6.51 -4.67 0.30
CA LYS A 93 7.15 -3.87 1.34
C LYS A 93 6.11 -3.25 2.28
N LEU A 94 5.05 -2.68 1.74
CA LEU A 94 3.96 -2.11 2.53
C LEU A 94 3.19 -3.18 3.30
N ALA A 95 2.91 -4.34 2.70
CA ALA A 95 2.24 -5.46 3.37
C ALA A 95 3.03 -5.96 4.58
N GLU A 96 4.35 -6.12 4.42
CA GLU A 96 5.26 -6.54 5.50
C GLU A 96 5.26 -5.52 6.64
N ARG A 97 5.27 -4.21 6.33
CA ARG A 97 5.22 -3.13 7.33
C ARG A 97 3.87 -3.00 8.02
N LEU A 98 2.79 -3.26 7.31
CA LEU A 98 1.43 -3.24 7.86
C LEU A 98 1.06 -4.54 8.60
N GLY A 99 1.96 -5.52 8.65
CA GLY A 99 1.68 -6.83 9.26
C GLY A 99 0.65 -7.67 8.51
N ILE A 100 0.38 -7.36 7.23
CA ILE A 100 -0.59 -8.07 6.39
C ILE A 100 0.07 -9.36 5.91
N LYS A 101 -0.21 -10.46 6.61
CA LYS A 101 0.42 -11.76 6.34
C LYS A 101 0.10 -12.30 4.95
N SER A 102 1.12 -12.79 4.25
CA SER A 102 0.92 -13.76 3.18
C SER A 102 0.42 -15.08 3.77
N ARG A 103 -0.52 -15.75 3.10
CA ARG A 103 -1.10 -17.04 3.53
C ARG A 103 -0.07 -18.19 3.66
N HIS A 104 1.21 -17.92 3.38
CA HIS A 104 2.30 -18.90 3.44
C HIS A 104 2.96 -19.09 4.82
N ASN A 105 2.53 -18.39 5.89
CA ASN A 105 3.05 -18.59 7.25
C ASN A 105 1.98 -19.11 8.22
N VAL A 106 1.31 -20.21 7.85
CA VAL A 106 0.46 -21.01 8.74
C VAL A 106 0.89 -22.47 8.70
N ARG A 107 2.20 -22.74 8.87
CA ARG A 107 2.73 -24.10 9.09
C ARG A 107 4.07 -24.09 9.81
N GLU A 108 4.23 -23.35 10.90
CA GLU A 108 5.24 -23.69 11.92
C GLU A 108 4.65 -23.36 13.29
N GLY A 109 4.12 -24.41 13.91
CA GLY A 109 3.70 -24.50 15.31
C GLY A 109 4.07 -25.90 15.79
#